data_AF-A0A8H6TK67-F1
#
_entry.id   AF-A0A8H6TK67-F1
#
_cell.length_a   1.000
_cell.length_b   1.000
_cell.length_c   1.000
_cell.angle_alpha   90.00
_cell.angle_beta   90.00
_cell.angle_gamma   90.00
#
_symmetry.space_group_name_H-M   'P 1'
#
loop_
_entity.id
_entity.type
_entity.pdbx_description
1 polymer ?
#
loop_
_entity_poly.entity_id
_entity_poly.type
_entity_poly.pdbx_seq_one_letter_code
_entity_poly.pdbx_strand_id
1 'polypeptide(L)'
;MTPILDTANVLFSSPARFQTVLLVVTVLHRFSHYINSMGTASEVIPAHIVNFLSIAVLQQSQEPQTEIYRVWGLMQEDSAASWKGLLLNSVVDDLLRESGPAYDLGAEMLSPPHTHCVEENCPKKGTKLGNPYATECRIFTLHRGVLPARNVSVACRYCKTRYHYAFSVKEPQSPNSKRLYYQETLPYIHAQTGSYVENSLCNFFGNLICSAHASTTNLARSYNSDLGRTQTTMKTRLKHEITHNIVMDAFFMHALLLRARRYGNRLELTHRGENEHRFDAAMDVYNSIMSGTGQPRYAHACLDCFKIFEDPTSGELRFIRGGTTDGVTIGHPRCRIELCRVPLTSMKDKLCSQHAHLKDRCLAPVAHRAKEEEHARAAEPAFMDLDRRLAKDGVSTHTPRRKTTPTSTQHRSSPRKRSTPIKLDITRNWSHNDQLFILCCGIIISRATFIHDEGVSSVAHCILSCMTWPRANGYSTLRLPNKPTYGLAHFKPITREMSTFRFNFFLDEMITLRNEWFVSELDKDGRMPFMLDFEDAKSRWLQNNTH
;
A
#
# COMPACT_ATOMS: atom_id res chain seq x y z
N MET A 1 -52.70 -12.23 -7.78
CA MET A 1 -52.28 -13.49 -8.43
C MET A 1 -52.39 -13.46 -9.96
N THR A 2 -53.27 -12.67 -10.55
CA THR A 2 -53.43 -12.53 -12.01
C THR A 2 -52.31 -11.78 -12.77
N PRO A 3 -51.61 -10.74 -12.24
CA PRO A 3 -50.57 -10.05 -13.02
C PRO A 3 -49.30 -10.90 -13.21
N ILE A 4 -48.99 -11.79 -12.26
CA ILE A 4 -47.78 -12.63 -12.30
C ILE A 4 -47.89 -13.71 -13.40
N LEU A 5 -49.08 -14.28 -13.61
CA LEU A 5 -49.34 -15.31 -14.61
C LEU A 5 -49.31 -14.77 -16.05
N ASP A 6 -49.83 -13.56 -16.30
CA ASP A 6 -49.72 -12.91 -17.62
C ASP A 6 -48.27 -12.53 -17.94
N THR A 7 -47.51 -12.10 -16.93
CA THR A 7 -46.09 -11.78 -17.11
C THR A 7 -45.29 -13.04 -17.42
N ALA A 8 -45.53 -14.16 -16.73
CA ALA A 8 -44.88 -15.44 -17.02
C ALA A 8 -45.14 -15.93 -18.46
N ASN A 9 -46.39 -15.86 -18.94
CA ASN A 9 -46.72 -16.27 -20.31
C ASN A 9 -46.04 -15.41 -21.39
N VAL A 10 -45.81 -14.11 -21.12
CA VAL A 10 -45.05 -13.22 -22.03
C VAL A 10 -43.54 -13.48 -21.93
N LEU A 11 -43.01 -13.71 -20.73
CA LEU A 11 -41.59 -13.96 -20.45
C LEU A 11 -41.08 -15.27 -21.04
N PHE A 12 -41.93 -16.32 -21.07
CA PHE A 12 -41.60 -17.64 -21.60
C PHE A 12 -42.09 -17.89 -23.04
N SER A 13 -42.57 -16.84 -23.72
CA SER A 13 -43.08 -16.96 -25.10
C SER A 13 -42.02 -17.42 -26.12
N SER A 14 -40.73 -17.15 -25.86
CA SER A 14 -39.60 -17.77 -26.57
C SER A 14 -38.31 -17.76 -25.74
N PRO A 15 -37.36 -18.69 -25.97
CA PRO A 15 -36.06 -18.68 -25.30
C PRO A 15 -35.28 -17.36 -25.49
N ALA A 16 -35.42 -16.73 -26.67
CA ALA A 16 -34.79 -15.45 -26.97
C ALA A 16 -35.36 -14.32 -26.11
N ARG A 17 -36.69 -14.25 -25.93
CA ARG A 17 -37.32 -13.25 -25.07
C ARG A 17 -36.94 -13.43 -23.61
N PHE A 18 -36.89 -14.67 -23.13
CA PHE A 18 -36.43 -14.97 -21.78
C PHE A 18 -35.00 -14.47 -21.55
N GLN A 19 -34.08 -14.74 -22.48
CA GLN A 19 -32.70 -14.25 -22.41
C GLN A 19 -32.63 -12.72 -22.40
N THR A 20 -33.40 -12.03 -23.25
CA THR A 20 -33.45 -10.57 -23.29
C THR A 20 -33.90 -9.97 -21.96
N VAL A 21 -34.95 -10.52 -21.36
CA VAL A 21 -35.41 -10.04 -20.04
C VAL A 21 -34.37 -10.33 -18.96
N LEU A 22 -33.70 -11.48 -19.02
CA LEU A 22 -32.62 -11.81 -18.09
C LEU A 22 -31.45 -10.81 -18.17
N LEU A 23 -31.13 -10.32 -19.38
CA LEU A 23 -30.15 -9.25 -19.57
C LEU A 23 -30.64 -7.93 -18.94
N VAL A 24 -31.91 -7.54 -19.17
CA VAL A 24 -32.51 -6.35 -18.55
C VAL A 24 -32.44 -6.43 -17.03
N VAL A 25 -32.89 -7.55 -16.45
CA VAL A 25 -32.82 -7.81 -14.99
C VAL A 25 -31.38 -7.72 -14.50
N THR A 26 -30.42 -8.32 -15.21
CA THR A 26 -29.01 -8.32 -14.80
C THR A 26 -28.43 -6.91 -14.79
N VAL A 27 -28.70 -6.09 -15.81
CA VAL A 27 -28.25 -4.69 -15.88
C VAL A 27 -28.90 -3.84 -14.79
N LEU A 28 -30.23 -3.94 -14.62
CA LEU A 28 -30.96 -3.19 -13.60
C LEU A 28 -30.52 -3.58 -12.18
N HIS A 29 -30.29 -4.87 -11.92
CA HIS A 29 -29.81 -5.37 -10.65
C HIS A 29 -28.42 -4.79 -10.35
N ARG A 30 -27.52 -4.83 -11.35
CA ARG A 30 -26.16 -4.29 -11.23
C ARG A 30 -26.14 -2.79 -10.97
N PHE A 31 -27.02 -2.03 -11.62
CA PHE A 31 -27.12 -0.58 -11.44
C PHE A 31 -28.09 -0.15 -10.35
N SER A 32 -28.70 -1.08 -9.61
CA SER A 32 -29.74 -0.79 -8.62
C SER A 32 -29.34 0.28 -7.61
N HIS A 33 -28.12 0.19 -7.07
CA HIS A 33 -27.58 1.19 -6.14
C HIS A 33 -27.45 2.57 -6.81
N TYR A 34 -26.94 2.62 -8.04
CA TYR A 34 -26.82 3.86 -8.80
C TYR A 34 -28.19 4.46 -9.14
N ILE A 35 -29.13 3.63 -9.58
CA ILE A 35 -30.53 4.01 -9.86
C ILE A 35 -31.17 4.61 -8.60
N ASN A 36 -31.07 3.93 -7.45
CA ASN A 36 -31.62 4.42 -6.19
C ASN A 36 -30.95 5.72 -5.70
N SER A 37 -29.66 5.90 -6.01
CA SER A 37 -28.92 7.11 -5.64
C SER A 37 -29.30 8.32 -6.51
N MET A 38 -29.49 8.10 -7.81
CA MET A 38 -29.76 9.16 -8.79
C MET A 38 -31.25 9.42 -9.04
N GLY A 39 -32.11 8.44 -8.74
CA GLY A 39 -33.54 8.47 -8.98
C GLY A 39 -34.18 9.70 -8.33
N THR A 40 -35.06 10.35 -9.09
CA THR A 40 -35.88 11.47 -8.63
C THR A 40 -37.34 11.02 -8.51
N ALA A 41 -38.20 11.87 -7.93
CA ALA A 41 -39.62 11.57 -7.85
C ALA A 41 -40.29 11.50 -9.24
N SER A 42 -39.71 12.14 -10.26
CA SER A 42 -40.23 12.19 -11.64
C SER A 42 -39.61 11.13 -12.56
N GLU A 43 -38.37 10.73 -12.30
CA GLU A 43 -37.64 9.70 -13.05
C GLU A 43 -37.06 8.67 -12.09
N VAL A 44 -37.74 7.52 -12.00
CA VAL A 44 -37.31 6.42 -11.12
C VAL A 44 -36.00 5.80 -11.63
N ILE A 45 -35.86 5.65 -12.95
CA ILE A 45 -34.67 5.12 -13.63
C ILE A 45 -34.08 6.24 -14.51
N PRO A 46 -32.78 6.56 -14.39
CA PRO A 46 -32.12 7.55 -15.25
C PRO A 46 -32.29 7.27 -16.75
N ALA A 47 -32.64 8.31 -17.52
CA ALA A 47 -32.96 8.20 -18.95
C ALA A 47 -31.88 7.51 -19.80
N HIS A 48 -30.60 7.70 -19.49
CA HIS A 48 -29.49 7.08 -20.22
C HIS A 48 -29.44 5.54 -20.04
N ILE A 49 -29.89 5.01 -18.89
CA ILE A 49 -30.04 3.55 -18.68
C ILE A 49 -31.21 3.03 -19.52
N VAL A 50 -32.34 3.75 -19.49
CA VAL A 50 -33.54 3.37 -20.28
C VAL A 50 -33.22 3.36 -21.77
N ASN A 51 -32.51 4.38 -22.26
CA ASN A 51 -32.09 4.48 -23.65
C ASN A 51 -31.13 3.34 -24.04
N PHE A 52 -30.14 3.04 -23.18
CA PHE A 52 -29.24 1.92 -23.39
C PHE A 52 -30.00 0.59 -23.47
N LEU A 53 -30.87 0.27 -22.51
CA LEU A 53 -31.64 -0.97 -22.50
C LEU A 53 -32.59 -1.06 -23.70
N SER A 54 -33.22 0.04 -24.10
CA SER A 54 -34.13 0.08 -25.24
C SER A 54 -33.39 -0.24 -26.56
N ILE A 55 -32.21 0.33 -26.77
CA ILE A 55 -31.49 0.23 -28.04
C ILE A 55 -30.53 -0.97 -28.09
N ALA A 56 -29.88 -1.30 -26.96
CA ALA A 56 -28.84 -2.33 -26.93
C ALA A 56 -29.39 -3.72 -26.54
N VAL A 57 -30.54 -3.79 -25.86
CA VAL A 57 -31.11 -5.06 -25.37
C VAL A 57 -32.48 -5.35 -25.97
N LEU A 58 -33.40 -4.38 -25.94
CA LEU A 58 -34.81 -4.54 -26.34
C LEU A 58 -35.10 -4.09 -27.78
N GLN A 59 -34.17 -4.35 -28.71
CA GLN A 59 -34.28 -3.93 -30.14
C GLN A 59 -35.56 -4.40 -30.84
N GLN A 60 -36.16 -5.50 -30.38
CA GLN A 60 -37.34 -6.12 -30.98
C GLN A 60 -38.63 -5.84 -30.20
N SER A 61 -38.56 -5.05 -29.11
CA SER A 61 -39.75 -4.71 -28.31
C SER A 61 -40.51 -3.54 -28.94
N GLN A 62 -41.84 -3.63 -28.96
CA GLN A 62 -42.70 -2.53 -29.44
C GLN A 62 -42.81 -1.40 -28.40
N GLU A 63 -42.68 -1.73 -27.11
CA GLU A 63 -42.78 -0.77 -25.99
C GLU A 63 -41.64 -0.98 -24.98
N PRO A 64 -40.38 -0.74 -25.36
CA PRO A 64 -39.22 -1.09 -24.54
C PRO A 64 -39.20 -0.35 -23.19
N GLN A 65 -39.65 0.90 -23.13
CA GLN A 65 -39.69 1.67 -21.90
C GLN A 65 -40.68 1.07 -20.88
N THR A 66 -41.89 0.76 -21.31
CA THR A 66 -42.93 0.13 -20.47
C THR A 66 -42.43 -1.19 -19.90
N GLU A 67 -41.76 -2.00 -20.72
CA GLU A 67 -41.17 -3.28 -20.31
C GLU A 67 -40.08 -3.10 -19.25
N ILE A 68 -39.15 -2.15 -19.43
CA ILE A 68 -38.10 -1.83 -18.46
C ILE A 68 -38.70 -1.42 -17.11
N TYR A 69 -39.69 -0.51 -17.10
CA TYR A 69 -40.32 -0.07 -15.85
C TYR A 69 -41.11 -1.18 -15.16
N ARG A 70 -41.77 -2.08 -15.91
CA ARG A 70 -42.44 -3.27 -15.35
C ARG A 70 -41.43 -4.20 -14.70
N VAL A 71 -40.33 -4.52 -15.37
CA VAL A 71 -39.27 -5.38 -14.82
C VAL A 71 -38.67 -4.74 -13.57
N TRP A 72 -38.38 -3.44 -13.59
CA TRP A 72 -37.89 -2.73 -12.40
C TRP A 72 -38.87 -2.78 -11.23
N GLY A 73 -40.17 -2.60 -11.49
CA GLY A 73 -41.22 -2.71 -10.47
C GLY A 73 -41.21 -4.09 -9.79
N LEU A 74 -41.17 -5.16 -10.59
CA LEU A 74 -41.10 -6.54 -10.08
C LEU A 74 -39.84 -6.79 -9.24
N MET A 75 -38.70 -6.25 -9.67
CA MET A 75 -37.44 -6.38 -8.94
C MET A 75 -37.43 -5.66 -7.59
N GLN A 76 -38.29 -4.67 -7.39
CA GLN A 76 -38.41 -3.95 -6.11
C GLN A 76 -39.36 -4.65 -5.14
N GLU A 77 -40.30 -5.46 -5.65
CA GLU A 77 -41.21 -6.27 -4.84
C GLU A 77 -40.52 -7.52 -4.27
N ASP A 78 -39.61 -8.12 -5.04
CA ASP A 78 -38.81 -9.28 -4.61
C ASP A 78 -37.50 -8.85 -3.93
N SER A 79 -37.19 -9.44 -2.78
CA SER A 79 -35.92 -9.15 -2.08
C SER A 79 -34.71 -9.43 -2.99
N ALA A 80 -33.80 -8.45 -3.12
CA ALA A 80 -32.62 -8.49 -4.00
C ALA A 80 -31.71 -9.73 -3.80
N ALA A 81 -31.85 -10.45 -2.68
CA ALA A 81 -31.15 -11.71 -2.42
C ALA A 81 -31.54 -12.85 -3.38
N SER A 82 -32.76 -12.84 -3.92
CA SER A 82 -33.31 -13.89 -4.81
C SER A 82 -32.57 -14.02 -6.15
N TRP A 83 -32.05 -12.90 -6.67
CA TRP A 83 -31.64 -12.81 -8.08
C TRP A 83 -30.21 -13.27 -8.37
N LYS A 84 -29.39 -13.60 -7.37
CA LYS A 84 -27.95 -13.90 -7.55
C LYS A 84 -27.65 -15.06 -8.50
N GLY A 85 -28.52 -16.08 -8.58
CA GLY A 85 -28.31 -17.28 -9.41
C GLY A 85 -28.72 -17.14 -10.88
N LEU A 86 -29.34 -16.02 -11.25
CA LEU A 86 -29.96 -15.82 -12.57
C LEU A 86 -29.17 -14.84 -13.46
N LEU A 87 -28.02 -14.34 -13.02
CA LEU A 87 -27.34 -13.21 -13.66
C LEU A 87 -26.37 -13.60 -14.79
N LEU A 88 -26.54 -13.01 -15.97
CA LEU A 88 -25.67 -13.18 -17.15
C LEU A 88 -24.44 -12.25 -17.12
N ASN A 89 -23.65 -12.32 -16.06
CA ASN A 89 -22.64 -11.30 -15.75
C ASN A 89 -21.60 -11.06 -16.86
N SER A 90 -21.11 -12.12 -17.50
CA SER A 90 -20.12 -12.02 -18.59
C SER A 90 -20.71 -11.37 -19.84
N VAL A 91 -21.90 -11.81 -20.26
CA VAL A 91 -22.61 -11.25 -21.43
C VAL A 91 -22.92 -9.77 -21.23
N VAL A 92 -23.33 -9.39 -20.02
CA VAL A 92 -23.58 -7.99 -19.67
C VAL A 92 -22.29 -7.17 -19.62
N ASP A 93 -21.16 -7.75 -19.18
CA ASP A 93 -19.86 -7.07 -19.23
C ASP A 93 -19.45 -6.75 -20.66
N ASP A 94 -19.59 -7.70 -21.58
CA ASP A 94 -19.24 -7.50 -22.99
C ASP A 94 -20.17 -6.50 -23.68
N LEU A 95 -21.49 -6.58 -23.40
CA LEU A 95 -22.47 -5.61 -23.87
C LEU A 95 -22.14 -4.18 -23.38
N LEU A 96 -21.82 -4.03 -22.09
CA LEU A 96 -21.48 -2.73 -21.51
C LEU A 96 -20.11 -2.22 -21.94
N ARG A 97 -19.16 -3.10 -22.31
CA ARG A 97 -17.88 -2.69 -22.94
C ARG A 97 -18.09 -2.10 -24.32
N GLU A 98 -18.96 -2.72 -25.12
CA GLU A 98 -19.18 -2.35 -26.50
C GLU A 98 -20.09 -1.12 -26.62
N SER A 99 -21.28 -1.20 -26.01
CA SER A 99 -22.36 -0.24 -26.21
C SER A 99 -22.48 0.78 -25.07
N GLY A 100 -22.05 0.44 -23.85
CA GLY A 100 -22.20 1.28 -22.66
C GLY A 100 -21.60 2.69 -22.79
N PRO A 101 -20.38 2.88 -23.33
CA PRO A 101 -19.76 4.21 -23.42
C PRO A 101 -20.57 5.23 -24.21
N ALA A 102 -21.36 4.79 -25.21
CA ALA A 102 -22.21 5.68 -26.01
C ALA A 102 -23.37 6.31 -25.21
N TYR A 103 -23.71 5.73 -24.05
CA TYR A 103 -24.79 6.16 -23.16
C TYR A 103 -24.28 6.67 -21.82
N ASP A 104 -23.01 7.03 -21.76
CA ASP A 104 -22.32 7.37 -20.52
C ASP A 104 -22.41 6.29 -19.42
N LEU A 105 -22.36 5.02 -19.81
CA LEU A 105 -22.38 3.87 -18.90
C LEU A 105 -21.04 3.15 -18.87
N GLY A 106 -20.67 2.68 -17.67
CA GLY A 106 -19.62 1.68 -17.50
C GLY A 106 -20.22 0.30 -17.25
N ALA A 107 -19.39 -0.76 -17.29
CA ALA A 107 -19.78 -2.06 -16.77
C ALA A 107 -20.11 -2.02 -15.27
N GLU A 108 -19.53 -1.06 -14.55
CA GLU A 108 -19.83 -0.74 -13.14
C GLU A 108 -20.06 0.76 -12.95
N MET A 109 -21.08 1.12 -12.17
CA MET A 109 -21.43 2.49 -11.79
C MET A 109 -21.11 2.73 -10.31
N LEU A 110 -19.85 3.03 -10.01
CA LEU A 110 -19.31 3.19 -8.67
C LEU A 110 -19.92 4.42 -7.98
N SER A 111 -20.84 4.20 -7.05
CA SER A 111 -21.55 5.26 -6.32
C SER A 111 -21.20 5.24 -4.83
N PRO A 112 -21.26 6.36 -4.11
CA PRO A 112 -20.97 6.38 -2.67
C PRO A 112 -21.98 5.52 -1.90
N PRO A 113 -21.57 4.84 -0.80
CA PRO A 113 -22.47 3.96 -0.03
C PRO A 113 -23.62 4.71 0.67
N HIS A 114 -23.53 6.05 0.74
CA HIS A 114 -24.52 6.89 1.39
C HIS A 114 -25.29 7.72 0.36
N THR A 115 -26.61 7.66 0.42
CA THR A 115 -27.54 8.50 -0.36
C THR A 115 -27.93 9.79 0.38
N HIS A 116 -27.67 9.84 1.69
CA HIS A 116 -27.96 10.97 2.57
C HIS A 116 -26.70 11.41 3.31
N CYS A 117 -26.67 12.68 3.73
CA CYS A 117 -25.52 13.23 4.45
C CYS A 117 -25.36 12.59 5.83
N VAL A 118 -24.23 11.91 6.05
CA VAL A 118 -23.88 11.24 7.32
C VAL A 118 -22.95 12.08 8.21
N GLU A 119 -22.42 13.19 7.69
CA GLU A 119 -21.53 14.10 8.41
C GLU A 119 -22.18 14.60 9.71
N GLU A 120 -21.54 14.34 10.85
CA GLU A 120 -22.08 14.62 12.18
C GLU A 120 -22.29 16.13 12.40
N ASN A 121 -21.34 16.93 11.94
CA ASN A 121 -21.36 18.39 12.06
C ASN A 121 -22.10 19.09 10.90
N CYS A 122 -23.00 18.39 10.20
CA CYS A 122 -23.79 18.96 9.13
C CYS A 122 -24.98 19.78 9.70
N PRO A 123 -25.20 21.04 9.26
CA PRO A 123 -26.36 21.84 9.69
C PRO A 123 -27.71 21.16 9.44
N LYS A 124 -27.78 20.28 8.43
CA LYS A 124 -28.97 19.49 8.11
C LYS A 124 -28.57 18.05 7.81
N LYS A 125 -28.14 17.33 8.85
CA LYS A 125 -27.82 15.89 8.78
C LYS A 125 -29.00 15.10 8.19
N GLY A 126 -28.72 14.07 7.42
CA GLY A 126 -29.75 13.27 6.76
C GLY A 126 -30.37 13.88 5.50
N THR A 127 -29.89 15.04 5.02
CA THR A 127 -30.34 15.58 3.72
C THR A 127 -29.90 14.65 2.57
N LYS A 128 -30.79 14.37 1.61
CA LYS A 128 -30.46 13.67 0.35
C LYS A 128 -29.32 14.38 -0.39
N LEU A 129 -28.32 13.61 -0.78
CA LEU A 129 -27.15 14.12 -1.51
C LEU A 129 -27.54 14.43 -2.97
N GLY A 130 -26.89 15.42 -3.57
CA GLY A 130 -27.20 15.86 -4.93
C GLY A 130 -25.97 16.36 -5.68
N ASN A 131 -26.18 17.11 -6.76
CA ASN A 131 -25.10 17.59 -7.64
C ASN A 131 -24.14 16.47 -8.10
N PRO A 132 -24.69 15.43 -8.77
CA PRO A 132 -23.92 14.28 -9.19
C PRO A 132 -22.88 14.69 -10.25
N TYR A 133 -21.70 14.10 -10.15
CA TYR A 133 -20.63 14.25 -11.12
C TYR A 133 -19.98 12.90 -11.36
N ALA A 134 -20.01 12.44 -12.60
CA ALA A 134 -19.49 11.14 -13.01
C ALA A 134 -18.19 11.29 -13.78
N THR A 135 -17.17 10.52 -13.42
CA THR A 135 -15.89 10.45 -14.14
C THR A 135 -15.62 9.04 -14.63
N GLU A 136 -15.03 8.92 -15.82
CA GLU A 136 -14.60 7.62 -16.34
C GLU A 136 -13.47 7.03 -15.47
N CYS A 137 -13.54 5.72 -15.24
CA CYS A 137 -12.48 4.98 -14.56
C CYS A 137 -12.36 3.54 -15.08
N ARG A 138 -11.30 2.85 -14.67
CA ARG A 138 -11.06 1.43 -14.95
C ARG A 138 -11.10 0.63 -13.67
N ILE A 139 -11.66 -0.58 -13.77
CA ILE A 139 -11.59 -1.58 -12.73
C ILE A 139 -10.78 -2.76 -13.26
N PHE A 140 -9.72 -3.11 -12.55
CA PHE A 140 -8.93 -4.32 -12.78
C PHE A 140 -9.46 -5.42 -11.88
N THR A 141 -9.85 -6.55 -12.47
CA THR A 141 -10.52 -7.65 -11.76
C THR A 141 -9.77 -8.96 -11.94
N LEU A 142 -9.96 -9.90 -11.01
CA LEU A 142 -9.28 -11.19 -11.07
C LEU A 142 -9.86 -12.11 -12.17
N HIS A 143 -11.16 -12.03 -12.41
CA HIS A 143 -11.88 -12.99 -13.28
C HIS A 143 -12.65 -12.36 -14.45
N ARG A 144 -12.99 -11.06 -14.36
CA ARG A 144 -13.81 -10.38 -15.39
C ARG A 144 -12.95 -9.60 -16.38
N GLY A 145 -11.63 -9.63 -16.26
CA GLY A 145 -10.71 -8.79 -17.03
C GLY A 145 -10.78 -7.32 -16.66
N VAL A 146 -10.45 -6.44 -17.61
CA VAL A 146 -10.53 -4.98 -17.41
C VAL A 146 -11.94 -4.49 -17.70
N LEU A 147 -12.53 -3.74 -16.79
CA LEU A 147 -13.89 -3.22 -16.93
C LEU A 147 -13.90 -1.70 -17.12
N PRO A 148 -14.72 -1.16 -18.04
CA PRO A 148 -15.11 0.24 -18.00
C PRO A 148 -15.94 0.47 -16.75
N ALA A 149 -15.71 1.58 -16.07
CA ALA A 149 -16.54 1.99 -14.97
C ALA A 149 -16.71 3.50 -14.96
N ARG A 150 -17.68 3.97 -14.20
CA ARG A 150 -17.80 5.39 -13.87
C ARG A 150 -17.86 5.58 -12.38
N ASN A 151 -17.05 6.51 -11.88
CA ASN A 151 -17.06 6.96 -10.50
C ASN A 151 -18.01 8.15 -10.37
N VAL A 152 -19.13 7.92 -9.70
CA VAL A 152 -20.15 8.91 -9.45
C VAL A 152 -19.89 9.51 -8.07
N SER A 153 -19.80 10.84 -8.02
CA SER A 153 -19.69 11.59 -6.76
C SER A 153 -20.90 12.48 -6.56
N VAL A 154 -21.36 12.58 -5.32
CA VAL A 154 -22.47 13.47 -4.92
C VAL A 154 -22.03 14.38 -3.79
N ALA A 155 -22.65 15.55 -3.66
CA ALA A 155 -22.31 16.54 -2.66
C ALA A 155 -23.49 16.89 -1.76
N CYS A 156 -23.18 17.17 -0.50
CA CYS A 156 -24.12 17.80 0.42
C CYS A 156 -24.13 19.32 0.19
N ARG A 157 -25.32 19.89 0.00
CA ARG A 157 -25.50 21.33 -0.22
C ARG A 157 -25.19 22.18 1.01
N TYR A 158 -25.28 21.61 2.22
CA TYR A 158 -25.12 22.33 3.48
C TYR A 158 -23.69 22.29 4.01
N CYS A 159 -23.12 21.10 4.25
CA CYS A 159 -21.77 20.97 4.79
C CYS A 159 -20.66 20.94 3.73
N LYS A 160 -21.01 21.08 2.43
CA LYS A 160 -20.07 21.09 1.28
C LYS A 160 -19.16 19.86 1.19
N THR A 161 -19.56 18.74 1.81
CA THR A 161 -18.84 17.47 1.71
C THR A 161 -19.22 16.77 0.42
N ARG A 162 -18.22 16.35 -0.36
CA ARG A 162 -18.39 15.52 -1.55
C ARG A 162 -18.07 14.07 -1.22
N TYR A 163 -19.02 13.19 -1.50
CA TYR A 163 -18.93 11.75 -1.29
C TYR A 163 -18.57 11.11 -2.63
N HIS A 164 -17.49 10.34 -2.63
CA HIS A 164 -17.07 9.47 -3.74
C HIS A 164 -17.35 8.02 -3.34
N TYR A 165 -17.16 7.07 -4.28
CA TYR A 165 -17.30 5.65 -4.02
C TYR A 165 -16.47 5.16 -2.82
N ALA A 166 -15.19 5.54 -2.73
CA ALA A 166 -14.26 5.01 -1.72
C ALA A 166 -14.05 5.92 -0.49
N PHE A 167 -14.33 7.22 -0.62
CA PHE A 167 -14.04 8.21 0.43
C PHE A 167 -14.96 9.43 0.31
N SER A 168 -15.04 10.22 1.38
CA SER A 168 -15.62 11.57 1.37
C SER A 168 -14.53 12.64 1.52
N VAL A 169 -14.83 13.86 1.05
CA VAL A 169 -13.94 15.02 1.11
C VAL A 169 -14.76 16.24 1.54
N LYS A 170 -14.43 16.79 2.71
CA LYS A 170 -14.99 18.07 3.15
C LYS A 170 -14.25 19.21 2.46
N GLU A 171 -15.00 20.14 1.88
CA GLU A 171 -14.49 21.33 1.19
C GLU A 171 -13.33 21.03 0.22
N PRO A 172 -13.57 20.32 -0.89
CA PRO A 172 -12.51 19.87 -1.82
C PRO A 172 -11.62 20.98 -2.41
N GLN A 173 -12.09 22.24 -2.34
CA GLN A 173 -11.34 23.39 -2.79
C GLN A 173 -10.27 23.87 -1.79
N SER A 174 -10.39 23.48 -0.52
CA SER A 174 -9.41 23.84 0.51
C SER A 174 -8.06 23.15 0.27
N PRO A 175 -6.91 23.85 0.45
CA PRO A 175 -5.58 23.26 0.31
C PRO A 175 -5.34 22.12 1.30
N ASN A 176 -5.92 22.20 2.50
CA ASN A 176 -5.76 21.23 3.57
C ASN A 176 -6.90 20.19 3.60
N SER A 177 -7.64 20.06 2.50
CA SER A 177 -8.71 19.06 2.41
C SER A 177 -8.17 17.65 2.55
N LYS A 178 -8.90 16.82 3.28
CA LYS A 178 -8.58 15.41 3.54
C LYS A 178 -9.62 14.49 2.92
N ARG A 179 -9.17 13.32 2.47
CA ARG A 179 -10.01 12.19 2.09
C ARG A 179 -10.22 11.34 3.33
N LEU A 180 -11.48 11.14 3.70
CA LEU A 180 -11.89 10.25 4.77
C LEU A 180 -12.44 8.98 4.10
N TYR A 181 -11.69 7.88 4.20
CA TYR A 181 -12.11 6.61 3.62
C TYR A 181 -13.18 5.95 4.49
N TYR A 182 -14.12 5.26 3.85
CA TYR A 182 -15.15 4.51 4.55
C TYR A 182 -14.55 3.28 5.25
N GLN A 183 -15.13 2.88 6.38
CA GLN A 183 -14.68 1.70 7.14
C GLN A 183 -15.23 0.39 6.57
N GLU A 184 -16.28 0.46 5.76
CA GLU A 184 -16.87 -0.70 5.09
C GLU A 184 -15.88 -1.33 4.11
N THR A 185 -15.94 -2.66 3.96
CA THR A 185 -15.15 -3.35 2.93
C THR A 185 -15.82 -3.14 1.59
N LEU A 186 -15.21 -2.31 0.75
CA LEU A 186 -15.68 -2.10 -0.61
C LEU A 186 -15.07 -3.15 -1.57
N PRO A 187 -15.84 -3.63 -2.56
CA PRO A 187 -15.35 -4.59 -3.57
C PRO A 187 -14.14 -4.09 -4.36
N TYR A 188 -14.03 -2.77 -4.57
CA TYR A 188 -13.00 -2.16 -5.40
C TYR A 188 -12.16 -1.16 -4.62
N ILE A 189 -10.85 -1.34 -4.62
CA ILE A 189 -9.89 -0.46 -3.94
C ILE A 189 -9.49 0.68 -4.89
N HIS A 190 -9.60 1.92 -4.43
CA HIS A 190 -9.19 3.10 -5.18
C HIS A 190 -7.66 3.27 -5.14
N ALA A 191 -6.97 2.70 -6.13
CA ALA A 191 -5.51 2.74 -6.22
C ALA A 191 -4.99 4.12 -6.65
N GLN A 192 -5.55 4.66 -7.74
CA GLN A 192 -5.18 5.95 -8.30
C GLN A 192 -6.41 6.64 -8.90
N THR A 193 -6.30 7.93 -9.21
CA THR A 193 -7.36 8.66 -9.91
C THR A 193 -7.74 7.95 -11.21
N GLY A 194 -8.99 7.49 -11.28
CA GLY A 194 -9.51 6.77 -12.46
C GLY A 194 -9.11 5.30 -12.54
N SER A 195 -8.44 4.73 -11.53
CA SER A 195 -8.02 3.32 -11.51
C SER A 195 -8.40 2.64 -10.19
N TYR A 196 -9.19 1.58 -10.30
CA TYR A 196 -9.66 0.76 -9.20
C TYR A 196 -9.20 -0.68 -9.40
N VAL A 197 -8.92 -1.38 -8.30
CA VAL A 197 -8.48 -2.77 -8.32
C VAL A 197 -9.40 -3.57 -7.40
N GLU A 198 -9.91 -4.69 -7.88
CA GLU A 198 -10.77 -5.58 -7.10
C GLU A 198 -10.04 -6.06 -5.84
N ASN A 199 -10.77 -6.14 -4.71
CA ASN A 199 -10.22 -6.56 -3.43
C ASN A 199 -9.58 -7.96 -3.49
N SER A 200 -10.22 -8.90 -4.21
CA SER A 200 -9.68 -10.26 -4.44
C SER A 200 -8.36 -10.23 -5.25
N LEU A 201 -8.25 -9.34 -6.24
CA LEU A 201 -7.04 -9.14 -7.03
C LEU A 201 -5.92 -8.50 -6.19
N CYS A 202 -6.24 -7.57 -5.29
CA CYS A 202 -5.27 -7.03 -4.32
C CYS A 202 -4.70 -8.14 -3.41
N ASN A 203 -5.55 -9.03 -2.90
CA ASN A 203 -5.12 -10.19 -2.12
C ASN A 203 -4.23 -11.13 -2.95
N PHE A 204 -4.63 -11.42 -4.19
CA PHE A 204 -3.85 -12.24 -5.12
C PHE A 204 -2.46 -11.65 -5.35
N PHE A 205 -2.36 -10.35 -5.65
CA PHE A 205 -1.08 -9.66 -5.78
C PHE A 205 -0.27 -9.70 -4.49
N GLY A 206 -0.87 -9.39 -3.33
CA GLY A 206 -0.20 -9.46 -2.03
C GLY A 206 0.40 -10.84 -1.75
N ASN A 207 -0.34 -11.91 -2.06
CA ASN A 207 0.12 -13.28 -1.91
C ASN A 207 1.28 -13.61 -2.84
N LEU A 208 1.23 -13.21 -4.12
CA LEU A 208 2.33 -13.44 -5.06
C LEU A 208 3.58 -12.63 -4.72
N ILE A 209 3.43 -11.40 -4.22
CA ILE A 209 4.55 -10.63 -3.69
C ILE A 209 5.14 -11.42 -2.52
N CYS A 210 4.33 -11.80 -1.53
CA CYS A 210 4.83 -12.43 -0.30
C CYS A 210 5.47 -13.81 -0.53
N SER A 211 4.87 -14.66 -1.37
CA SER A 211 5.25 -16.07 -1.54
C SER A 211 6.24 -16.32 -2.69
N ALA A 212 6.08 -15.60 -3.80
CA ALA A 212 6.90 -15.77 -5.00
C ALA A 212 7.88 -14.61 -5.22
N HIS A 213 7.90 -13.62 -4.31
CA HIS A 213 8.72 -12.41 -4.44
C HIS A 213 8.51 -11.69 -5.77
N ALA A 214 7.28 -11.77 -6.30
CA ALA A 214 6.94 -11.21 -7.60
C ALA A 214 7.03 -9.68 -7.55
N SER A 215 7.82 -9.08 -8.45
CA SER A 215 7.89 -7.63 -8.57
C SER A 215 6.58 -7.06 -9.11
N THR A 216 6.23 -5.83 -8.74
CA THR A 216 5.02 -5.16 -9.26
C THR A 216 5.06 -4.98 -10.77
N THR A 217 6.25 -4.88 -11.36
CA THR A 217 6.45 -4.90 -12.82
C THR A 217 6.08 -6.24 -13.43
N ASN A 218 6.53 -7.35 -12.84
CA ASN A 218 6.20 -8.70 -13.34
C ASN A 218 4.71 -9.01 -13.14
N LEU A 219 4.12 -8.58 -12.03
CA LEU A 219 2.68 -8.71 -11.79
C LEU A 219 1.85 -7.92 -12.80
N ALA A 220 2.22 -6.67 -13.08
CA ALA A 220 1.53 -5.87 -14.08
C ALA A 220 1.61 -6.51 -15.48
N ARG A 221 2.78 -7.03 -15.86
CA ARG A 221 2.96 -7.75 -17.12
C ARG A 221 2.10 -9.01 -17.19
N SER A 222 2.13 -9.84 -16.16
CA SER A 222 1.37 -11.10 -16.10
C SER A 222 -0.14 -10.85 -16.10
N TYR A 223 -0.58 -9.79 -15.41
CA TYR A 223 -1.97 -9.37 -15.44
C TYR A 223 -2.38 -8.96 -16.85
N ASN A 224 -1.64 -8.03 -17.48
CA ASN A 224 -1.99 -7.56 -18.82
C ASN A 224 -1.89 -8.66 -19.88
N SER A 225 -0.96 -9.61 -19.72
CA SER A 225 -0.82 -10.74 -20.64
C SER A 225 -1.95 -11.73 -20.52
N ASP A 226 -2.52 -11.96 -19.34
CA ASP A 226 -3.44 -13.08 -19.14
C ASP A 226 -4.77 -12.64 -18.52
N LEU A 227 -4.77 -12.26 -17.24
CA LEU A 227 -5.98 -11.97 -16.47
C LEU A 227 -6.77 -10.76 -16.99
N GLY A 228 -6.08 -9.76 -17.52
CA GLY A 228 -6.63 -8.51 -18.01
C GLY A 228 -7.16 -8.57 -19.44
N ARG A 229 -6.99 -9.69 -20.16
CA ARG A 229 -7.46 -9.82 -21.54
C ARG A 229 -8.98 -9.68 -21.60
N THR A 230 -9.44 -8.86 -22.54
CA THR A 230 -10.86 -8.69 -22.86
C THR A 230 -11.06 -8.99 -24.34
N GLN A 231 -12.14 -9.70 -24.69
CA GLN A 231 -12.43 -10.02 -26.09
C GLN A 231 -12.82 -8.76 -26.89
N THR A 232 -13.42 -7.78 -26.21
CA THR A 232 -13.91 -6.55 -26.81
C THR A 232 -12.95 -5.39 -26.54
N THR A 233 -12.61 -4.63 -27.59
CA THR A 233 -11.79 -3.42 -27.51
C THR A 233 -12.65 -2.23 -27.08
N MET A 234 -12.32 -1.57 -25.97
CA MET A 234 -13.12 -0.43 -25.50
C MET A 234 -12.65 0.88 -26.14
N LYS A 235 -13.58 1.66 -26.71
CA LYS A 235 -13.31 2.96 -27.35
C LYS A 235 -13.21 4.07 -26.28
N THR A 236 -12.00 4.47 -25.91
CA THR A 236 -11.78 5.43 -24.80
C THR A 236 -10.34 5.96 -24.78
N ARG A 237 -10.13 7.10 -24.09
CA ARG A 237 -8.82 7.73 -23.88
C ARG A 237 -8.03 7.14 -22.70
N LEU A 238 -8.69 6.40 -21.80
CA LEU A 238 -8.01 5.80 -20.65
C LEU A 238 -7.23 4.55 -21.06
N LYS A 239 -6.06 4.35 -20.43
CA LYS A 239 -5.25 3.15 -20.62
C LYS A 239 -6.00 1.90 -20.15
N HIS A 240 -5.89 0.83 -20.92
CA HIS A 240 -6.44 -0.49 -20.56
C HIS A 240 -5.48 -1.32 -19.71
N GLU A 241 -4.20 -0.96 -19.69
CA GLU A 241 -3.17 -1.73 -19.00
C GLU A 241 -3.00 -1.29 -17.56
N ILE A 242 -2.88 -2.26 -16.66
CA ILE A 242 -2.43 -2.00 -15.30
C ILE A 242 -0.93 -1.72 -15.34
N THR A 243 -0.48 -0.68 -14.63
CA THR A 243 0.94 -0.36 -14.51
C THR A 243 1.48 -0.84 -13.18
N HIS A 244 2.80 -1.00 -13.08
CA HIS A 244 3.46 -1.38 -11.82
C HIS A 244 3.15 -0.40 -10.67
N ASN A 245 2.95 0.89 -10.97
CA ASN A 245 2.55 1.91 -9.99
C ASN A 245 1.12 1.68 -9.49
N ILE A 246 0.19 1.31 -10.36
CA ILE A 246 -1.18 0.97 -9.95
C ILE A 246 -1.16 -0.28 -9.04
N VAL A 247 -0.39 -1.31 -9.39
CA VAL A 247 -0.25 -2.52 -8.56
C VAL A 247 0.30 -2.15 -7.17
N MET A 248 1.37 -1.34 -7.11
CA MET A 248 1.99 -0.93 -5.86
C MET A 248 1.06 -0.05 -5.00
N ASP A 249 0.40 0.93 -5.61
CA ASP A 249 -0.52 1.82 -4.90
C ASP A 249 -1.79 1.06 -4.45
N ALA A 250 -2.28 0.11 -5.24
CA ALA A 250 -3.36 -0.78 -4.84
C ALA A 250 -2.98 -1.63 -3.63
N PHE A 251 -1.78 -2.22 -3.64
CA PHE A 251 -1.24 -2.97 -2.51
C PHE A 251 -1.17 -2.11 -1.25
N PHE A 252 -0.57 -0.92 -1.32
CA PHE A 252 -0.46 -0.04 -0.16
C PHE A 252 -1.80 0.48 0.34
N MET A 253 -2.68 0.89 -0.56
CA MET A 253 -4.02 1.34 -0.20
C MET A 253 -4.82 0.23 0.48
N HIS A 254 -4.76 -0.99 -0.07
CA HIS A 254 -5.42 -2.16 0.50
C HIS A 254 -4.90 -2.49 1.91
N ALA A 255 -3.57 -2.54 2.09
CA ALA A 255 -2.94 -2.77 3.39
C ALA A 255 -3.26 -1.67 4.42
N LEU A 256 -3.26 -0.40 4.01
CA LEU A 256 -3.65 0.73 4.88
C LEU A 256 -5.10 0.62 5.35
N LEU A 257 -6.03 0.25 4.45
CA LEU A 257 -7.44 0.04 4.82
C LEU A 257 -7.62 -1.14 5.76
N LEU A 258 -6.86 -2.23 5.57
CA LEU A 258 -6.88 -3.37 6.49
C LEU A 258 -6.33 -2.98 7.87
N ARG A 259 -5.20 -2.28 7.94
CA ARG A 259 -4.62 -1.83 9.22
C ARG A 259 -5.52 -0.83 9.93
N ALA A 260 -6.09 0.14 9.21
CA ALA A 260 -7.01 1.10 9.80
C ALA A 260 -8.17 0.38 10.49
N ARG A 261 -8.79 -0.60 9.83
CA ARG A 261 -9.86 -1.41 10.41
C ARG A 261 -9.38 -2.25 11.60
N ARG A 262 -8.21 -2.90 11.49
CA ARG A 262 -7.64 -3.73 12.56
C ARG A 262 -7.45 -2.96 13.87
N TYR A 263 -7.04 -1.70 13.80
CA TYR A 263 -6.82 -0.84 14.97
C TYR A 263 -7.99 0.11 15.26
N GLY A 264 -9.17 -0.11 14.66
CA GLY A 264 -10.36 0.72 14.91
C GLY A 264 -10.27 2.18 14.42
N ASN A 265 -9.27 2.49 13.57
CA ASN A 265 -9.03 3.83 13.05
C ASN A 265 -9.78 4.06 11.72
N ARG A 266 -10.04 5.32 11.39
CA ARG A 266 -10.45 5.73 10.03
C ARG A 266 -9.21 6.18 9.26
N LEU A 267 -9.08 5.72 8.02
CA LEU A 267 -7.95 6.14 7.18
C LEU A 267 -8.21 7.54 6.62
N GLU A 268 -7.34 8.47 6.99
CA GLU A 268 -7.32 9.83 6.45
C GLU A 268 -6.10 10.03 5.56
N LEU A 269 -6.29 10.55 4.35
CA LEU A 269 -5.20 10.91 3.45
C LEU A 269 -5.37 12.34 2.93
N THR A 270 -4.29 12.97 2.49
CA THR A 270 -4.36 14.29 1.83
C THR A 270 -5.16 14.20 0.53
N HIS A 271 -6.07 15.16 0.30
CA HIS A 271 -6.88 15.18 -0.92
C HIS A 271 -6.10 15.68 -2.13
N ARG A 272 -5.31 16.74 -1.92
CA ARG A 272 -4.44 17.40 -2.90
C ARG A 272 -3.00 16.94 -2.75
N GLY A 273 -2.19 17.20 -3.79
CA GLY A 273 -0.78 16.82 -3.84
C GLY A 273 -0.53 15.58 -4.71
N GLU A 274 0.75 15.28 -4.88
CA GLU A 274 1.22 14.17 -5.69
C GLU A 274 0.77 12.82 -5.12
N ASN A 275 0.48 11.88 -6.02
CA ASN A 275 0.05 10.54 -5.63
C ASN A 275 1.16 9.78 -4.88
N GLU A 276 2.43 10.05 -5.23
CA GLU A 276 3.61 9.38 -4.66
C GLU A 276 3.71 9.57 -3.15
N HIS A 277 3.49 10.79 -2.65
CA HIS A 277 3.63 11.12 -1.23
C HIS A 277 2.34 11.01 -0.43
N ARG A 278 1.22 10.65 -1.06
CA ARG A 278 -0.11 10.67 -0.42
C ARG A 278 -0.20 9.74 0.80
N PHE A 279 0.54 8.63 0.78
CA PHE A 279 0.50 7.63 1.84
C PHE A 279 1.50 7.86 2.97
N ASP A 280 2.53 8.70 2.76
CA ASP A 280 3.71 8.76 3.64
C ASP A 280 3.32 9.07 5.10
N ALA A 281 2.46 10.08 5.33
CA ALA A 281 2.02 10.45 6.66
C ALA A 281 1.21 9.34 7.37
N ALA A 282 0.34 8.65 6.64
CA ALA A 282 -0.43 7.55 7.20
C ALA A 282 0.46 6.32 7.49
N MET A 283 1.39 6.02 6.58
CA MET A 283 2.37 4.96 6.77
C MET A 283 3.26 5.23 7.99
N ASP A 284 3.70 6.46 8.22
CA ASP A 284 4.52 6.81 9.38
C ASP A 284 3.81 6.55 10.72
N VAL A 285 2.53 6.93 10.80
CA VAL A 285 1.67 6.61 11.96
C VAL A 285 1.58 5.11 12.17
N TYR A 286 1.28 4.33 11.12
CA TYR A 286 1.17 2.87 11.27
C TYR A 286 2.50 2.16 11.51
N ASN A 287 3.60 2.66 10.97
CA ASN A 287 4.94 2.15 11.25
C ASN A 287 5.28 2.34 12.74
N SER A 288 4.89 3.49 13.31
CA SER A 288 5.06 3.76 14.74
C SER A 288 4.22 2.82 15.61
N ILE A 289 2.96 2.57 15.21
CA ILE A 289 2.09 1.60 15.89
C ILE A 289 2.68 0.18 15.82
N MET A 290 3.23 -0.20 14.68
CA MET A 290 3.78 -1.54 14.43
C MET A 290 5.06 -1.83 15.20
N SER A 291 5.82 -0.79 15.55
CA SER A 291 7.07 -0.89 16.31
C SER A 291 6.83 -1.53 17.69
N GLY A 292 7.76 -2.38 18.12
CA GLY A 292 7.65 -3.10 19.39
C GLY A 292 6.56 -4.17 19.34
N THR A 293 5.42 -3.92 19.98
CA THR A 293 4.34 -4.89 20.23
C THR A 293 3.19 -4.83 19.20
N GLY A 294 3.28 -3.97 18.20
CA GLY A 294 2.18 -3.72 17.25
C GLY A 294 1.91 -4.83 16.25
N GLN A 295 2.86 -5.76 16.05
CA GLN A 295 2.68 -6.88 15.12
C GLN A 295 1.45 -7.72 15.46
N PRO A 296 0.58 -8.09 14.49
CA PRO A 296 -0.66 -8.82 14.78
C PRO A 296 -0.43 -10.15 15.49
N ARG A 297 0.72 -10.79 15.24
CA ARG A 297 1.14 -12.04 15.88
C ARG A 297 2.13 -11.83 17.03
N TYR A 298 2.25 -10.62 17.56
CA TYR A 298 3.16 -10.28 18.66
C TYR A 298 3.00 -11.22 19.87
N ALA A 299 1.75 -11.53 20.25
CA ALA A 299 1.45 -12.41 21.38
C ALA A 299 1.33 -13.90 20.99
N HIS A 300 1.81 -14.31 19.81
CA HIS A 300 1.72 -15.71 19.39
C HIS A 300 2.42 -16.67 20.37
N ALA A 301 1.75 -17.79 20.66
CA ALA A 301 2.29 -18.95 21.32
C ALA A 301 1.87 -20.23 20.60
N CYS A 302 2.68 -21.26 20.74
CA CYS A 302 2.42 -22.62 20.30
C CYS A 302 3.32 -23.55 21.13
N LEU A 303 3.18 -24.87 20.92
CA LEU A 303 3.96 -25.88 21.64
C LEU A 303 5.48 -25.75 21.46
N ASP A 304 5.93 -25.09 20.38
CA ASP A 304 7.36 -24.96 20.08
C ASP A 304 8.00 -23.72 20.71
N CYS A 305 7.26 -22.61 20.83
CA CYS A 305 7.81 -21.33 21.30
C CYS A 305 7.42 -20.95 22.72
N PHE A 306 6.50 -21.68 23.35
CA PHE A 306 5.96 -21.39 24.67
C PHE A 306 5.82 -22.66 25.52
N LYS A 307 6.32 -22.63 26.75
CA LYS A 307 6.22 -23.73 27.71
C LYS A 307 5.86 -23.21 29.09
N ILE A 308 4.99 -23.91 29.82
CA ILE A 308 4.66 -23.64 31.22
C ILE A 308 5.19 -24.81 32.06
N PHE A 309 5.77 -24.51 33.21
CA PHE A 309 6.32 -25.47 34.17
C PHE A 309 6.17 -24.94 35.59
N GLU A 310 6.23 -25.84 36.57
CA GLU A 310 6.23 -25.48 37.99
C GLU A 310 7.66 -25.23 38.46
N ASP A 311 7.91 -24.15 39.19
CA ASP A 311 9.21 -23.91 39.84
C ASP A 311 9.40 -24.97 40.94
N PRO A 312 10.43 -25.83 40.84
CA PRO A 312 10.68 -26.87 41.84
C PRO A 312 10.87 -26.35 43.27
N THR A 313 11.23 -25.06 43.41
CA THR A 313 11.57 -24.45 44.70
C THR A 313 10.38 -23.75 45.35
N SER A 314 9.53 -23.10 44.55
CA SER A 314 8.40 -22.31 45.06
C SER A 314 7.03 -22.94 44.82
N GLY A 315 6.93 -23.99 43.99
CA GLY A 315 5.65 -24.55 43.53
C GLY A 315 4.85 -23.59 42.65
N GLU A 316 5.44 -22.46 42.25
CA GLU A 316 4.75 -21.45 41.43
C GLU A 316 4.86 -21.79 39.96
N LEU A 317 3.77 -21.60 39.22
CA LEU A 317 3.76 -21.77 37.77
C LEU A 317 4.53 -20.64 37.09
N ARG A 318 5.50 -21.04 36.27
CA ARG A 318 6.28 -20.15 35.41
C ARG A 318 6.13 -20.56 33.97
N PHE A 319 6.38 -19.60 33.08
CA PHE A 319 6.43 -19.88 31.66
C PHE A 319 7.73 -19.37 31.07
N ILE A 320 8.18 -20.04 30.00
CA ILE A 320 9.26 -19.57 29.14
C ILE A 320 8.70 -19.37 27.75
N ARG A 321 9.03 -18.22 27.16
CA ARG A 321 8.81 -17.92 25.76
C ARG A 321 10.17 -17.75 25.08
N GLY A 322 10.46 -18.60 24.11
CA GLY A 322 11.74 -18.64 23.42
C GLY A 322 11.72 -17.93 22.07
N GLY A 323 12.79 -17.21 21.75
CA GLY A 323 13.02 -16.64 20.42
C GLY A 323 14.47 -16.24 20.19
N THR A 324 14.78 -15.91 18.95
CA THR A 324 16.09 -15.46 18.47
C THR A 324 15.97 -14.14 17.73
N THR A 325 17.04 -13.35 17.74
CA THR A 325 17.14 -12.13 16.93
C THR A 325 18.05 -12.38 15.73
N ASP A 326 17.61 -12.02 14.52
CA ASP A 326 18.42 -12.13 13.31
C ASP A 326 18.36 -10.86 12.45
N GLY A 327 19.48 -10.51 11.80
CA GLY A 327 19.61 -9.31 11.00
C GLY A 327 19.53 -9.62 9.50
N VAL A 328 18.66 -8.92 8.76
CA VAL A 328 18.56 -9.07 7.30
C VAL A 328 19.10 -7.84 6.58
N THR A 329 20.06 -8.03 5.68
CA THR A 329 20.73 -6.96 4.92
C THR A 329 19.96 -6.57 3.64
N ILE A 330 18.74 -6.05 3.81
CA ILE A 330 17.95 -5.43 2.71
C ILE A 330 18.34 -3.97 2.59
N GLY A 331 18.12 -3.23 3.69
CA GLY A 331 18.42 -1.83 3.87
C GLY A 331 17.65 -0.88 2.96
N HIS A 332 17.56 0.39 3.35
CA HIS A 332 17.05 1.48 2.52
C HIS A 332 18.02 2.66 2.51
N PRO A 333 17.96 3.54 1.49
CA PRO A 333 18.77 4.76 1.45
C PRO A 333 18.52 5.64 2.67
N ARG A 334 19.60 6.18 3.24
CA ARG A 334 19.58 7.05 4.42
C ARG A 334 20.43 8.30 4.22
N CYS A 335 20.28 9.24 5.15
CA CYS A 335 21.17 10.39 5.24
C CYS A 335 22.62 9.94 5.42
N ARG A 336 23.55 10.60 4.73
CA ARG A 336 24.98 10.32 4.80
C ARG A 336 25.61 10.59 6.18
N ILE A 337 25.07 11.53 6.95
CA ILE A 337 25.62 11.89 8.28
C ILE A 337 25.42 10.73 9.26
N GLU A 338 26.51 10.29 9.89
CA GLU A 338 26.52 9.20 10.87
C GLU A 338 25.42 9.37 11.93
N LEU A 339 24.78 8.26 12.30
CA LEU A 339 23.68 8.18 13.28
C LEU A 339 22.42 9.03 12.96
N CYS A 340 22.37 9.76 11.85
CA CYS A 340 21.17 10.52 11.47
C CYS A 340 20.00 9.58 11.17
N ARG A 341 18.88 9.74 11.89
CA ARG A 341 17.65 8.96 11.71
C ARG A 341 16.61 9.66 10.82
N VAL A 342 16.87 10.89 10.41
CA VAL A 342 15.93 11.68 9.61
C VAL A 342 15.84 11.10 8.20
N PRO A 343 14.63 10.75 7.73
CA PRO A 343 14.42 10.27 6.37
C PRO A 343 14.90 11.28 5.31
N LEU A 344 15.24 10.76 4.14
CA LEU A 344 15.52 11.61 2.97
C LEU A 344 14.20 12.19 2.44
N THR A 345 14.22 13.45 2.00
CA THR A 345 13.06 14.08 1.37
C THR A 345 12.77 13.45 0.01
N SER A 346 13.82 13.22 -0.79
CA SER A 346 13.74 12.47 -2.04
C SER A 346 14.70 11.29 -2.03
N MET A 347 14.33 10.23 -2.74
CA MET A 347 15.21 9.09 -3.00
C MET A 347 16.45 9.47 -3.81
N LYS A 348 16.46 10.66 -4.44
CA LYS A 348 17.62 11.19 -5.16
C LYS A 348 18.62 11.91 -4.24
N ASP A 349 18.21 12.28 -3.02
CA ASP A 349 19.06 13.00 -2.08
C ASP A 349 20.09 12.09 -1.40
N LYS A 350 21.23 12.67 -1.01
CA LYS A 350 22.24 12.01 -0.14
C LYS A 350 22.18 12.50 1.31
N LEU A 351 21.53 13.63 1.53
CA LEU A 351 21.43 14.32 2.82
C LEU A 351 19.96 14.63 3.07
N CYS A 352 19.52 14.46 4.33
CA CYS A 352 18.17 14.83 4.72
C CYS A 352 17.99 16.36 4.75
N SER A 353 16.76 16.82 4.96
CA SER A 353 16.43 18.25 5.08
C SER A 353 17.29 18.98 6.13
N GLN A 354 17.56 18.34 7.28
CA GLN A 354 18.38 18.94 8.35
C GLN A 354 19.85 19.10 7.96
N HIS A 355 20.37 18.21 7.11
CA HIS A 355 21.76 18.23 6.64
C HIS A 355 21.91 18.76 5.21
N ALA A 356 20.86 19.38 4.65
CA ALA A 356 20.89 19.93 3.29
C ALA A 356 21.98 20.99 3.11
N HIS A 357 22.30 21.74 4.18
CA HIS A 357 23.37 22.74 4.22
C HIS A 357 24.79 22.15 4.02
N LEU A 358 24.95 20.82 4.08
CA LEU A 358 26.22 20.13 3.85
C LEU A 358 26.38 19.62 2.40
N LYS A 359 25.40 19.87 1.50
CA LYS A 359 25.43 19.39 0.11
C LYS A 359 26.63 19.92 -0.68
N ASP A 360 27.06 21.15 -0.42
CA ASP A 360 28.15 21.82 -1.15
C ASP A 360 29.53 21.60 -0.52
N ARG A 361 29.61 20.85 0.59
CA ARG A 361 30.90 20.50 1.20
C ARG A 361 31.43 19.23 0.56
N CYS A 362 32.66 19.26 0.08
CA CYS A 362 33.40 18.05 -0.28
C CYS A 362 33.55 17.18 0.99
N LEU A 363 32.81 16.08 1.03
CA LEU A 363 32.74 15.15 2.16
C LEU A 363 33.81 14.05 2.07
N ALA A 364 34.89 14.28 1.32
CA ALA A 364 36.05 13.41 1.38
C ALA A 364 36.72 13.54 2.77
N PRO A 365 37.36 12.48 3.31
CA PRO A 365 38.03 12.52 4.61
C PRO A 365 39.00 13.70 4.70
N VAL A 366 39.32 14.18 5.90
CA VAL A 366 40.24 15.32 6.17
C VAL A 366 41.54 15.29 5.33
N ALA A 367 41.98 14.10 4.94
CA ALA A 367 43.09 13.87 4.00
C ALA A 367 42.93 14.50 2.60
N HIS A 368 41.70 14.76 2.13
CA HIS A 368 41.44 15.40 0.84
C HIS A 368 41.84 16.87 0.84
N ARG A 369 41.48 17.62 1.89
CA ARG A 369 41.79 19.05 1.98
C ARG A 369 43.30 19.29 2.02
N ALA A 370 44.02 18.48 2.79
CA ALA A 370 45.48 18.51 2.84
C ALA A 370 46.13 18.14 1.49
N LYS A 371 45.56 17.18 0.75
CA LYS A 371 46.02 16.82 -0.60
C LYS A 371 45.64 17.84 -1.66
N GLU A 372 44.48 18.49 -1.59
CA GLU A 372 44.11 19.62 -2.44
C GLU A 372 45.05 20.80 -2.22
N GLU A 373 45.38 21.12 -0.97
CA GLU A 373 46.37 22.14 -0.65
C GLU A 373 47.80 21.75 -1.09
N GLU A 374 48.14 20.46 -1.06
CA GLU A 374 49.41 19.93 -1.58
C GLU A 374 49.45 20.01 -3.12
N HIS A 375 48.39 19.60 -3.80
CA HIS A 375 48.26 19.69 -5.26
C HIS A 375 48.17 21.15 -5.75
N ALA A 376 47.48 22.03 -5.04
CA ALA A 376 47.44 23.46 -5.34
C ALA A 376 48.83 24.08 -5.22
N ARG A 377 49.56 23.76 -4.13
CA ARG A 377 50.96 24.18 -3.95
C ARG A 377 51.90 23.58 -5.00
N ALA A 378 51.65 22.35 -5.44
CA ALA A 378 52.44 21.68 -6.48
C ALA A 378 52.08 22.12 -7.91
N ALA A 379 50.88 22.68 -8.12
CA ALA A 379 50.46 23.24 -9.39
C ALA A 379 51.03 24.65 -9.62
N GLU A 380 51.38 25.38 -8.55
CA GLU A 380 51.92 26.74 -8.62
C GLU A 380 53.20 26.84 -9.49
N PRO A 381 54.20 25.95 -9.39
CA PRO A 381 55.35 25.94 -10.29
C PRO A 381 54.99 25.61 -11.74
N ALA A 382 53.97 24.75 -11.95
CA ALA A 382 53.50 24.38 -13.29
C ALA A 382 52.74 25.54 -13.96
N PHE A 383 51.95 26.29 -13.20
CA PHE A 383 51.31 27.52 -13.66
C PHE A 383 52.35 28.62 -13.95
N MET A 384 53.39 28.77 -13.11
CA MET A 384 54.49 29.71 -13.38
C MET A 384 55.34 29.32 -14.60
N ASP A 385 55.55 28.02 -14.85
CA ASP A 385 56.25 27.54 -16.06
C ASP A 385 55.38 27.73 -17.31
N LEU A 386 54.08 27.51 -17.21
CA LEU A 386 53.12 27.77 -18.29
C LEU A 386 53.06 29.27 -18.62
N ASP A 387 52.95 30.15 -17.62
CA ASP A 387 53.01 31.61 -17.81
C ASP A 387 54.34 32.04 -18.44
N ARG A 388 55.47 31.43 -18.06
CA ARG A 388 56.77 31.69 -18.68
C ARG A 388 56.81 31.28 -20.15
N ARG A 389 56.22 30.14 -20.51
CA ARG A 389 56.14 29.68 -21.91
C ARG A 389 55.21 30.56 -22.73
N LEU A 390 54.04 30.90 -22.20
CA LEU A 390 53.07 31.78 -22.85
C LEU A 390 53.63 33.20 -23.06
N ALA A 391 54.41 33.72 -22.11
CA ALA A 391 55.12 34.99 -22.25
C ALA A 391 56.21 34.94 -23.33
N LYS A 392 56.91 33.80 -23.46
CA LYS A 392 57.90 33.58 -24.52
C LYS A 392 57.26 33.52 -25.91
N ASP A 393 56.03 33.02 -25.97
CA ASP A 393 55.23 32.91 -27.21
C ASP A 393 54.38 34.17 -27.48
N GLY A 394 54.55 35.25 -26.71
CA GLY A 394 53.91 36.55 -26.94
C GLY A 394 52.42 36.62 -26.57
N VAL A 395 51.89 35.64 -25.83
CA VAL A 395 50.49 35.58 -25.41
C VAL A 395 50.32 36.31 -24.07
N SER A 396 49.55 37.40 -24.04
CA SER A 396 49.27 38.16 -22.81
C SER A 396 48.36 37.36 -21.87
N THR A 397 48.85 36.98 -20.69
CA THR A 397 48.04 36.38 -19.63
C THR A 397 47.70 37.42 -18.56
N HIS A 398 46.41 37.72 -18.39
CA HIS A 398 45.90 38.48 -17.24
C HIS A 398 45.41 37.49 -16.17
N THR A 399 46.26 37.19 -15.19
CA THR A 399 45.82 36.42 -14.01
C THR A 399 46.18 37.20 -12.73
N PRO A 400 45.22 37.44 -11.80
CA PRO A 400 45.49 38.24 -10.60
C PRO A 400 46.39 37.49 -9.61
N ARG A 401 47.50 38.10 -9.24
CA ARG A 401 48.50 37.57 -8.30
C ARG A 401 47.97 37.64 -6.86
N ARG A 402 47.64 36.49 -6.25
CA ARG A 402 47.25 36.41 -4.84
C ARG A 402 48.52 36.40 -3.96
N LYS A 403 48.68 37.39 -3.08
CA LYS A 403 49.84 37.52 -2.17
C LYS A 403 49.85 36.40 -1.12
N THR A 404 50.94 35.63 -1.05
CA THR A 404 51.24 34.68 0.04
C THR A 404 52.27 35.26 1.00
N THR A 405 51.99 35.21 2.30
CA THR A 405 52.93 35.46 3.40
C THR A 405 53.83 34.23 3.64
N PRO A 406 55.11 34.40 4.04
CA PRO A 406 55.98 33.26 4.31
C PRO A 406 55.90 32.85 5.77
N THR A 407 55.83 31.55 6.04
CA THR A 407 56.37 31.02 7.30
C THR A 407 57.06 29.69 7.06
N SER A 408 58.34 29.71 7.41
CA SER A 408 59.32 28.63 7.43
C SER A 408 59.01 27.63 8.53
N THR A 409 59.11 26.33 8.25
CA THR A 409 60.19 25.48 8.81
C THR A 409 60.10 24.06 8.25
N GLN A 410 61.24 23.59 7.75
CA GLN A 410 61.44 22.22 7.29
C GLN A 410 61.58 21.29 8.49
N HIS A 411 60.75 20.23 8.54
CA HIS A 411 61.10 19.02 9.29
C HIS A 411 61.18 17.85 8.31
N ARG A 412 62.41 17.35 8.13
CA ARG A 412 62.73 16.08 7.47
C ARG A 412 61.96 14.96 8.18
N SER A 413 61.06 14.29 7.48
CA SER A 413 60.49 13.02 7.92
C SER A 413 60.68 11.95 6.84
N SER A 414 60.98 10.75 7.32
CA SER A 414 61.34 9.51 6.63
C SER A 414 60.34 9.08 5.55
N PRO A 415 60.67 8.09 4.68
CA PRO A 415 59.85 7.75 3.52
C PRO A 415 58.42 7.37 3.93
N ARG A 416 57.44 8.16 3.49
CA ARG A 416 56.01 7.93 3.76
C ARG A 416 55.57 6.60 3.14
N LYS A 417 54.91 5.76 3.95
CA LYS A 417 54.10 4.62 3.50
C LYS A 417 53.14 5.09 2.40
N ARG A 418 53.00 4.29 1.32
CA ARG A 418 52.09 4.53 0.20
C ARG A 418 50.72 4.98 0.72
N SER A 419 50.31 6.21 0.36
CA SER A 419 49.00 6.72 0.75
C SER A 419 47.90 5.86 0.14
N THR A 420 46.96 5.39 0.96
CA THR A 420 45.74 4.73 0.47
C THR A 420 45.05 5.62 -0.57
N PRO A 421 44.55 5.06 -1.68
CA PRO A 421 43.84 5.82 -2.70
C PRO A 421 42.65 6.53 -2.05
N ILE A 422 42.48 7.83 -2.37
CA ILE A 422 41.30 8.58 -1.94
C ILE A 422 40.10 7.92 -2.61
N LYS A 423 39.27 7.22 -1.83
CA LYS A 423 37.97 6.75 -2.32
C LYS A 423 37.01 7.93 -2.26
N LEU A 424 36.69 8.48 -3.43
CA LEU A 424 35.54 9.36 -3.58
C LEU A 424 34.29 8.53 -3.32
N ASP A 425 33.69 8.73 -2.15
CA ASP A 425 32.44 8.08 -1.82
C ASP A 425 31.29 8.83 -2.49
N ILE A 426 31.06 8.45 -3.75
CA ILE A 426 29.97 8.89 -4.61
C ILE A 426 28.69 8.08 -4.39
N THR A 427 28.76 6.99 -3.63
CA THR A 427 27.67 6.05 -3.40
C THR A 427 26.67 6.56 -2.37
N ARG A 428 25.47 5.96 -2.34
CA ARG A 428 24.47 6.24 -1.29
C ARG A 428 24.81 5.44 -0.04
N ASN A 429 24.53 6.00 1.12
CA ASN A 429 24.57 5.26 2.38
C ASN A 429 23.23 4.53 2.57
N TRP A 430 23.33 3.30 3.03
CA TRP A 430 22.19 2.42 3.30
C TRP A 430 22.11 2.14 4.80
N SER A 431 20.92 1.82 5.31
CA SER A 431 20.81 1.24 6.65
C SER A 431 21.59 -0.08 6.71
N HIS A 432 22.06 -0.42 7.92
CA HIS A 432 22.95 -1.56 8.14
C HIS A 432 22.19 -2.89 7.95
N ASN A 433 21.15 -3.09 8.75
CA ASN A 433 20.32 -4.28 8.73
C ASN A 433 18.91 -3.96 9.25
N ASP A 434 17.95 -4.80 8.88
CA ASP A 434 16.66 -4.87 9.57
C ASP A 434 16.73 -6.03 10.56
N GLN A 435 16.73 -5.70 11.85
CA GLN A 435 16.76 -6.64 12.95
C GLN A 435 15.37 -7.20 13.18
N LEU A 436 15.24 -8.53 13.18
CA LEU A 436 14.01 -9.25 13.44
C LEU A 436 14.08 -9.90 14.82
N PHE A 437 12.94 -10.00 15.50
CA PHE A 437 12.76 -10.89 16.65
C PHE A 437 11.77 -12.00 16.28
N ILE A 438 12.25 -13.24 16.38
CA ILE A 438 11.62 -14.43 15.79
C ILE A 438 11.47 -15.47 16.88
N LEU A 439 10.27 -15.99 17.06
CA LEU A 439 10.01 -17.07 18.01
C LEU A 439 10.60 -18.39 17.52
N CYS A 440 10.79 -19.36 18.44
CA CYS A 440 11.30 -20.69 18.08
C CYS A 440 10.48 -21.42 17.01
N CYS A 441 9.20 -21.07 16.83
CA CYS A 441 8.31 -21.60 15.79
C CYS A 441 8.43 -20.87 14.44
N GLY A 442 9.30 -19.87 14.31
CA GLY A 442 9.51 -19.12 13.06
C GLY A 442 8.57 -17.92 12.85
N ILE A 443 7.68 -17.61 13.81
CA ILE A 443 6.84 -16.40 13.79
C ILE A 443 7.68 -15.17 14.12
N ILE A 444 7.61 -14.15 13.27
CA ILE A 444 8.33 -12.88 13.47
C ILE A 444 7.43 -11.94 14.26
N ILE A 445 7.82 -11.57 15.48
CA ILE A 445 6.99 -10.76 16.38
C ILE A 445 7.37 -9.30 16.42
N SER A 446 8.55 -8.94 15.91
CA SER A 446 8.97 -7.55 15.79
C SER A 446 10.08 -7.36 14.77
N ARG A 447 10.22 -6.11 14.31
CA ARG A 447 11.28 -5.66 13.40
C ARG A 447 11.75 -4.26 13.81
N ALA A 448 13.04 -4.01 13.72
CA ALA A 448 13.64 -2.69 13.88
C ALA A 448 14.73 -2.44 12.84
N THR A 449 14.76 -1.26 12.22
CA THR A 449 15.82 -0.89 11.28
C THR A 449 17.03 -0.33 12.03
N PHE A 450 18.18 -0.95 11.84
CA PHE A 450 19.45 -0.58 12.44
C PHE A 450 20.28 0.20 11.43
N ILE A 451 20.85 1.32 11.87
CA ILE A 451 21.49 2.29 10.97
C ILE A 451 23.01 2.11 10.93
N HIS A 452 23.65 1.78 12.06
CA HIS A 452 25.11 1.70 12.17
C HIS A 452 25.62 0.68 13.20
N ASP A 453 24.78 0.19 14.12
CA ASP A 453 25.25 -0.58 15.28
C ASP A 453 24.38 -1.80 15.55
N GLU A 454 24.98 -2.99 15.45
CA GLU A 454 24.46 -4.28 15.96
C GLU A 454 24.95 -4.56 17.39
N GLY A 455 25.46 -3.53 18.07
CA GLY A 455 25.92 -3.60 19.44
C GLY A 455 24.87 -4.19 20.36
N VAL A 456 25.35 -4.93 21.37
CA VAL A 456 24.52 -5.67 22.33
C VAL A 456 23.44 -4.78 22.95
N SER A 457 23.75 -3.50 23.21
CA SER A 457 22.80 -2.52 23.75
C SER A 457 21.62 -2.22 22.80
N SER A 458 21.88 -2.10 21.49
CA SER A 458 20.86 -1.84 20.47
C SER A 458 19.94 -3.06 20.30
N VAL A 459 20.51 -4.26 20.32
CA VAL A 459 19.76 -5.52 20.30
C VAL A 459 18.94 -5.68 21.58
N ALA A 460 19.53 -5.42 22.76
CA ALA A 460 18.83 -5.47 24.03
C ALA A 460 17.65 -4.51 24.07
N HIS A 461 17.81 -3.27 23.58
CA HIS A 461 16.72 -2.31 23.48
C HIS A 461 15.59 -2.82 22.56
N CYS A 462 15.92 -3.40 21.41
CA CYS A 462 14.93 -4.00 20.50
C CYS A 462 14.17 -5.15 21.17
N ILE A 463 14.84 -5.99 21.96
CA ILE A 463 14.20 -7.08 22.71
C ILE A 463 13.30 -6.51 23.80
N LEU A 464 13.79 -5.57 24.60
CA LEU A 464 13.05 -4.96 25.71
C LEU A 464 11.81 -4.21 25.24
N SER A 465 11.85 -3.53 24.08
CA SER A 465 10.66 -2.89 23.51
C SER A 465 9.56 -3.88 23.09
N CYS A 466 9.91 -5.16 22.98
CA CYS A 466 8.99 -6.26 22.66
C CYS A 466 8.66 -7.14 23.88
N MET A 467 9.09 -6.75 25.08
CA MET A 467 8.88 -7.52 26.30
C MET A 467 8.22 -6.62 27.35
N THR A 468 7.02 -6.12 27.05
CA THR A 468 6.24 -5.26 27.96
C THR A 468 5.52 -6.02 29.08
N TRP A 469 5.92 -7.26 29.37
CA TRP A 469 5.27 -8.09 30.39
C TRP A 469 5.74 -7.71 31.81
N PRO A 470 4.83 -7.36 32.75
CA PRO A 470 5.20 -6.79 34.05
C PRO A 470 6.03 -7.65 35.01
N ARG A 471 6.43 -8.88 34.65
CA ARG A 471 7.10 -9.84 35.54
C ARG A 471 8.21 -10.67 34.87
N ALA A 472 8.87 -10.16 33.84
CA ALA A 472 10.04 -10.82 33.27
C ALA A 472 11.29 -10.66 34.19
N ASN A 473 11.34 -11.42 35.29
CA ASN A 473 12.52 -11.48 36.16
C ASN A 473 13.55 -12.46 35.56
N GLY A 474 14.41 -11.93 34.69
CA GLY A 474 15.56 -12.63 34.14
C GLY A 474 15.45 -12.94 32.64
N TYR A 475 16.49 -12.57 31.90
CA TYR A 475 16.69 -12.97 30.51
C TYR A 475 18.01 -13.72 30.40
N SER A 476 18.02 -14.82 29.64
CA SER A 476 19.24 -15.55 29.32
C SER A 476 19.41 -15.57 27.80
N THR A 477 20.58 -15.16 27.34
CA THR A 477 20.94 -15.17 25.92
C THR A 477 21.61 -16.50 25.59
N LEU A 478 20.94 -17.32 24.77
CA LEU A 478 21.49 -18.58 24.27
C LEU A 478 21.63 -18.51 22.75
N ARG A 479 22.84 -18.79 22.23
CA ARG A 479 23.08 -18.94 20.78
C ARG A 479 22.48 -20.27 20.33
N LEU A 480 21.47 -20.22 19.46
CA LEU A 480 20.92 -21.40 18.81
C LEU A 480 21.61 -21.65 17.45
N PRO A 481 21.80 -22.92 17.05
CA PRO A 481 22.37 -23.25 15.74
C PRO A 481 21.37 -23.00 14.60
N ASN A 482 21.92 -22.52 13.48
CA ASN A 482 21.25 -22.05 12.26
C ASN A 482 20.20 -23.01 11.65
N LYS A 483 19.07 -22.42 11.21
CA LYS A 483 18.36 -22.58 9.90
C LYS A 483 17.02 -21.78 9.94
N PRO A 484 16.42 -21.35 8.80
CA PRO A 484 16.98 -20.91 7.52
C PRO A 484 16.45 -19.51 7.09
N THR A 485 17.00 -18.99 6.00
CA THR A 485 16.62 -17.78 5.24
C THR A 485 15.14 -17.37 5.34
N TYR A 486 14.87 -16.26 6.02
CA TYR A 486 13.51 -15.71 6.26
C TYR A 486 12.80 -15.12 5.03
N GLY A 487 13.30 -15.40 3.82
CA GLY A 487 12.75 -14.92 2.54
C GLY A 487 12.80 -13.40 2.32
N LEU A 488 12.92 -12.60 3.38
CA LEU A 488 12.85 -11.15 3.35
C LEU A 488 13.94 -10.54 2.45
N ALA A 489 15.13 -11.16 2.39
CA ALA A 489 16.23 -10.75 1.50
C ALA A 489 15.84 -10.72 0.02
N HIS A 490 14.88 -11.56 -0.41
CA HIS A 490 14.41 -11.59 -1.80
C HIS A 490 13.56 -10.37 -2.17
N PHE A 491 13.10 -9.57 -1.20
CA PHE A 491 12.39 -8.31 -1.47
C PHE A 491 13.32 -7.16 -1.85
N LYS A 492 14.64 -7.32 -1.73
CA LYS A 492 15.61 -6.26 -2.03
C LYS A 492 15.42 -5.57 -3.40
N PRO A 493 15.10 -6.28 -4.51
CA PRO A 493 14.81 -5.63 -5.78
C PRO A 493 13.55 -4.75 -5.76
N ILE A 494 12.56 -5.10 -4.93
CA ILE A 494 11.28 -4.38 -4.81
C ILE A 494 11.45 -3.15 -3.92
N THR A 495 12.20 -3.27 -2.82
CA THR A 495 12.32 -2.23 -1.80
C THR A 495 13.40 -1.19 -2.08
N ARG A 496 14.28 -1.44 -3.06
CA ARG A 496 15.47 -0.61 -3.37
C ARG A 496 15.18 0.88 -3.58
N GLU A 497 14.02 1.21 -4.13
CA GLU A 497 13.63 2.59 -4.47
C GLU A 497 12.51 3.13 -3.58
N MET A 498 12.20 2.46 -2.48
CA MET A 498 11.18 2.92 -1.53
C MET A 498 11.73 3.97 -0.56
N SER A 499 10.91 5.00 -0.28
CA SER A 499 11.12 5.89 0.86
C SER A 499 11.11 5.10 2.17
N THR A 500 11.70 5.67 3.24
CA THR A 500 11.71 5.03 4.57
C THR A 500 10.31 4.61 5.03
N PHE A 501 9.30 5.45 4.76
CA PHE A 501 7.91 5.18 5.15
C PHE A 501 7.34 3.96 4.41
N ARG A 502 7.48 3.94 3.08
CA ARG A 502 7.03 2.83 2.23
C ARG A 502 7.81 1.55 2.51
N PHE A 503 9.12 1.64 2.72
CA PHE A 503 10.00 0.53 3.02
C PHE A 503 9.57 -0.21 4.30
N ASN A 504 9.44 0.53 5.39
CA ASN A 504 9.04 -0.03 6.68
C ASN A 504 7.64 -0.63 6.61
N PHE A 505 6.71 0.12 6.02
CA PHE A 505 5.33 -0.32 5.89
C PHE A 505 5.21 -1.62 5.07
N PHE A 506 5.94 -1.69 3.94
CA PHE A 506 5.99 -2.85 3.07
C PHE A 506 6.53 -4.09 3.80
N LEU A 507 7.67 -3.98 4.48
CA LEU A 507 8.26 -5.13 5.18
C LEU A 507 7.36 -5.63 6.30
N ASP A 508 6.73 -4.73 7.05
CA ASP A 508 5.80 -5.13 8.12
C ASP A 508 4.56 -5.83 7.56
N GLU A 509 4.12 -5.44 6.36
CA GLU A 509 3.02 -6.11 5.68
C GLU A 509 3.43 -7.50 5.18
N MET A 510 4.63 -7.64 4.62
CA MET A 510 5.17 -8.95 4.24
C MET A 510 5.32 -9.89 5.44
N ILE A 511 5.77 -9.36 6.59
CA ILE A 511 5.83 -10.12 7.84
C ILE A 511 4.44 -10.55 8.29
N THR A 512 3.44 -9.66 8.21
CA THR A 512 2.05 -9.96 8.57
C THR A 512 1.51 -11.11 7.71
N LEU A 513 1.59 -11.00 6.37
CA LEU A 513 1.10 -12.03 5.45
C LEU A 513 1.84 -13.36 5.64
N ARG A 514 3.17 -13.31 5.79
CA ARG A 514 3.98 -14.51 6.08
C ARG A 514 3.53 -15.18 7.37
N ASN A 515 3.37 -14.43 8.44
CA ASN A 515 2.99 -14.98 9.73
C ASN A 515 1.58 -15.58 9.70
N GLU A 516 0.63 -14.99 8.97
CA GLU A 516 -0.70 -15.56 8.78
C GLU A 516 -0.63 -16.94 8.11
N TRP A 517 0.18 -17.09 7.07
CA TRP A 517 0.43 -18.39 6.44
C TRP A 517 1.13 -19.38 7.40
N PHE A 518 2.20 -18.95 8.09
CA PHE A 518 2.92 -19.81 9.04
C PHE A 518 2.03 -20.30 10.19
N VAL A 519 1.11 -19.48 10.68
CA VAL A 519 0.15 -19.93 11.71
C VAL A 519 -0.74 -21.04 11.17
N SER A 520 -1.19 -20.96 9.91
CA SER A 520 -1.97 -22.05 9.30
C SER A 520 -1.16 -23.34 9.17
N GLU A 521 0.13 -23.26 8.85
CA GLU A 521 1.00 -24.45 8.77
C GLU A 521 1.24 -25.06 10.16
N LEU A 522 1.53 -24.23 11.17
CA LEU A 522 1.68 -24.71 12.55
C LEU A 522 0.41 -25.42 13.07
N ASP A 523 -0.77 -24.92 12.69
CA ASP A 523 -2.04 -25.55 13.05
C ASP A 523 -2.20 -26.94 12.38
N LYS A 524 -1.89 -27.04 11.08
CA LYS A 524 -1.89 -28.32 10.35
C LYS A 524 -0.89 -29.33 10.93
N ASP A 525 0.25 -28.85 11.40
CA ASP A 525 1.29 -29.66 12.05
C ASP A 525 0.95 -30.04 13.50
N GLY A 526 -0.24 -29.66 14.01
CA GLY A 526 -0.68 -29.97 15.36
C GLY A 526 0.07 -29.21 16.45
N ARG A 527 0.74 -28.09 16.12
CA ARG A 527 1.50 -27.27 17.08
C ARG A 527 0.63 -26.36 17.95
N MET A 528 -0.68 -26.38 17.70
CA MET A 528 -1.71 -25.64 18.45
C MET A 528 -1.36 -24.16 18.60
N PRO A 529 -1.32 -23.38 17.52
CA PRO A 529 -1.04 -21.95 17.60
C PRO A 529 -2.21 -21.20 18.27
N PHE A 530 -1.89 -20.34 19.23
CA PHE A 530 -2.85 -19.46 19.90
C PHE A 530 -2.24 -18.07 20.13
N MET A 531 -3.10 -17.11 20.46
CA MET A 531 -2.67 -15.80 20.92
C MET A 531 -2.67 -15.81 22.45
N LEU A 532 -1.55 -15.45 23.07
CA LEU A 532 -1.45 -15.27 24.51
C LEU A 532 -2.31 -14.07 24.91
N ASP A 533 -3.46 -14.35 25.50
CA ASP A 533 -4.02 -13.52 26.55
C ASP A 533 -3.57 -14.12 27.90
N PHE A 534 -3.09 -13.30 28.83
CA PHE A 534 -2.47 -13.82 30.08
C PHE A 534 -3.46 -14.67 30.87
N GLU A 535 -4.71 -14.21 30.95
CA GLU A 535 -5.76 -14.84 31.72
C GLU A 535 -6.25 -16.14 31.05
N ASP A 536 -6.29 -16.17 29.72
CA ASP A 536 -6.62 -17.37 28.95
C ASP A 536 -5.51 -18.43 29.01
N ALA A 537 -4.25 -18.01 28.90
CA ALA A 537 -3.10 -18.93 28.96
C ALA A 537 -3.00 -19.62 30.32
N LYS A 538 -3.24 -18.88 31.41
CA LYS A 538 -3.30 -19.41 32.78
C LYS A 538 -4.48 -20.39 32.95
N SER A 539 -5.65 -20.04 32.44
CA SER A 539 -6.86 -20.86 32.54
C SER A 539 -6.75 -22.18 31.78
N ARG A 540 -6.19 -22.16 30.55
CA ARG A 540 -6.00 -23.37 29.73
C ARG A 540 -4.96 -24.33 30.29
N TRP A 541 -3.90 -23.82 30.94
CA TRP A 541 -2.91 -24.67 31.60
C TRP A 541 -3.53 -25.45 32.76
N LEU A 542 -4.34 -24.78 33.59
CA LEU A 542 -5.03 -25.43 34.71
C LEU A 542 -5.98 -26.55 34.24
N GLN A 543 -6.61 -26.40 33.08
CA GLN A 543 -7.51 -27.40 32.49
C GLN A 543 -6.79 -28.64 31.93
N ASN A 544 -5.58 -28.47 31.38
CA ASN A 544 -4.84 -29.59 30.77
C ASN A 544 -4.03 -30.42 31.77
N ASN A 545 -3.76 -29.89 32.97
CA ASN A 545 -2.99 -30.56 34.03
C ASN A 545 -3.84 -30.98 35.24
N THR A 546 -5.16 -30.99 35.10
CA THR A 546 -6.11 -31.54 36.11
C THR A 546 -6.49 -33.00 35.84
N HIS A 547 -5.71 -33.73 35.03
CA HIS A 547 -5.85 -35.17 34.80
C HIS A 547 -4.60 -35.95 35.22
#